data_AF-A0AAV6BX79-F1
#
_entry.id   AF-A0AAV6BX79-F1
#
_cell.length_a   1.000
_cell.length_b   1.000
_cell.length_c   1.000
_cell.angle_alpha   90.00
_cell.angle_beta   90.00
_cell.angle_gamma   90.00
#
_symmetry.space_group_name_H-M   'P 1'
#
loop_
_entity.id
_entity.type
_entity.pdbx_description
1 polymer ?
#
loop_
_entity_poly.entity_id
_entity_poly.type
_entity_poly.pdbx_seq_one_letter_code
_entity_poly.pdbx_strand_id
1 'polypeptide(L)'
;MTAMQEAVSLVNISMEKWPPRHRTYFGSLDIVSPQPGEEYAITRVRSARGVIDLGDKRTTEFALTAREIAEDLARELNGDSGEGSFHGVFVAAGEKPTPAELAEARRRLREFQEKLVAAADLEWERSHNPMFITDLERRAARQLGVEKPWLYDAKPLSECPACAEKIKPGVAVCRACGAILDRARAAHFGIVAAGAISEKAVDVDDFK
;
A
#
# COMPACT_ATOMS: atom_id res chain seq x y z
N MET A 1 2.64 -30.71 30.42
CA MET A 1 3.87 -30.09 29.93
C MET A 1 3.70 -29.85 28.45
N THR A 2 3.26 -28.66 28.07
CA THR A 2 3.07 -28.28 26.66
C THR A 2 4.46 -28.11 26.05
N ALA A 3 4.78 -28.88 25.00
CA ALA A 3 6.04 -28.74 24.29
C ALA A 3 6.21 -27.29 23.86
N MET A 4 7.30 -26.64 24.29
CA MET A 4 7.65 -25.29 23.82
C MET A 4 7.81 -25.38 22.30
N GLN A 5 6.94 -24.70 21.55
CA GLN A 5 7.10 -24.60 20.10
C GLN A 5 8.39 -23.84 19.81
N GLU A 6 9.38 -24.53 19.22
CA GLU A 6 10.68 -23.95 18.85
C GLU A 6 10.54 -22.83 17.81
N ALA A 7 9.46 -22.84 17.04
CA ALA A 7 9.13 -21.82 16.07
C ALA A 7 7.63 -21.52 16.02
N VAL A 8 7.29 -20.26 15.77
CA VAL A 8 5.92 -19.79 15.54
C VAL A 8 5.83 -19.03 14.23
N SER A 9 4.61 -18.90 13.73
CA SER A 9 4.31 -18.21 12.47
C SER A 9 3.82 -16.80 12.73
N LEU A 10 4.64 -15.81 12.38
CA LEU A 10 4.24 -14.42 12.27
C LEU A 10 3.62 -14.19 10.89
N VAL A 11 2.38 -13.76 10.86
CA VAL A 11 1.58 -13.60 9.64
C VAL A 11 1.44 -12.13 9.31
N ASN A 12 1.69 -11.76 8.06
CA ASN A 12 1.45 -10.42 7.52
C ASN A 12 0.40 -10.50 6.40
N ILE A 13 -0.70 -9.77 6.55
CA ILE A 13 -1.77 -9.67 5.54
C ILE A 13 -1.73 -8.35 4.74
N SER A 14 -0.81 -7.44 5.06
CA SER A 14 -0.65 -6.17 4.36
C SER A 14 0.52 -6.23 3.38
N MET A 15 0.41 -5.52 2.26
CA MET A 15 1.50 -5.38 1.29
C MET A 15 2.58 -4.38 1.74
N GLU A 16 2.52 -3.91 2.99
CA GLU A 16 3.48 -2.95 3.53
C GLU A 16 4.84 -3.61 3.72
N LYS A 17 5.87 -2.99 3.15
CA LYS A 17 7.25 -3.44 3.29
C LYS A 17 7.84 -2.86 4.56
N TRP A 18 8.36 -3.73 5.41
CA TRP A 18 8.98 -3.36 6.67
C TRP A 18 10.49 -3.36 6.55
N PRO A 19 11.20 -2.42 7.19
CA PRO A 19 12.64 -2.53 7.34
C PRO A 19 12.98 -3.78 8.17
N PRO A 20 14.16 -4.40 7.95
CA PRO A 20 14.62 -5.51 8.78
C PRO A 20 14.63 -5.13 10.26
N ARG A 21 14.12 -6.01 11.12
CA ARG A 21 14.08 -5.77 12.57
C ARG A 21 15.34 -6.31 13.20
N HIS A 22 16.07 -5.42 13.86
CA HIS A 22 17.32 -5.75 14.54
C HIS A 22 17.09 -6.01 16.03
N ARG A 23 17.61 -7.12 16.53
CA ARG A 23 17.66 -7.48 17.96
C ARG A 23 19.00 -8.09 18.31
N THR A 24 19.41 -7.91 19.56
CA THR A 24 20.67 -8.46 20.09
C THR A 24 20.72 -9.99 20.09
N TYR A 25 19.58 -10.66 20.17
CA TYR A 25 19.48 -12.11 20.36
C TYR A 25 19.16 -12.92 19.09
N PHE A 26 18.81 -12.29 17.97
CA PHE A 26 18.68 -12.99 16.67
C PHE A 26 19.29 -12.22 15.49
N GLY A 27 19.93 -11.08 15.73
CA GLY A 27 20.53 -10.27 14.67
C GLY A 27 19.46 -9.52 13.87
N SER A 28 19.41 -9.74 12.56
CA SER A 28 18.47 -9.08 11.63
C SER A 28 17.40 -10.08 11.19
N LEU A 29 16.13 -9.70 11.29
CA LEU A 29 15.00 -10.49 10.80
C LEU A 29 14.19 -9.71 9.78
N ASP A 30 14.06 -10.29 8.58
CA ASP A 30 13.22 -9.75 7.52
C ASP A 30 11.77 -10.22 7.71
N ILE A 31 10.84 -9.26 7.76
CA ILE A 31 9.41 -9.54 7.83
C ILE A 31 8.87 -9.65 6.41
N VAL A 32 8.49 -10.86 6.02
CA VAL A 32 7.99 -11.14 4.68
C VAL A 32 6.60 -10.51 4.51
N SER A 33 6.41 -9.87 3.36
CA SER A 33 5.13 -9.29 2.95
C SER A 33 4.56 -10.09 1.77
N PRO A 34 3.22 -10.28 1.69
CA PRO A 34 2.57 -10.98 0.59
C PRO A 34 2.88 -10.33 -0.76
N GLN A 35 3.12 -11.16 -1.78
CA GLN A 35 3.22 -10.71 -3.16
C GLN A 35 1.83 -10.37 -3.74
N PRO A 36 1.76 -9.61 -4.84
CA PRO A 36 0.48 -9.36 -5.52
C PRO A 36 -0.25 -10.67 -5.85
N GLY A 37 -1.45 -10.85 -5.30
CA GLY A 37 -2.26 -12.07 -5.45
C GLY A 37 -2.15 -13.08 -4.31
N GLU A 38 -1.21 -12.91 -3.38
CA GLU A 38 -1.12 -13.73 -2.17
C GLU A 38 -2.00 -13.16 -1.06
N GLU A 39 -2.67 -14.04 -0.32
CA GLU A 39 -3.57 -13.63 0.78
C GLU A 39 -2.84 -13.20 2.05
N TYR A 40 -1.65 -13.75 2.30
CA TYR A 40 -0.82 -13.51 3.46
C TYR A 40 0.60 -14.02 3.22
N ALA A 41 1.56 -13.49 3.97
CA ALA A 41 2.91 -14.03 4.08
C ALA A 41 3.20 -14.54 5.50
N ILE A 42 4.09 -15.53 5.61
CA ILE A 42 4.52 -16.09 6.90
C ILE A 42 6.02 -15.85 7.09
N THR A 43 6.38 -15.27 8.22
CA THR A 43 7.76 -15.20 8.72
C THR A 43 7.90 -16.17 9.89
N ARG A 44 8.89 -17.07 9.82
CA ARG A 44 9.14 -18.04 10.89
C ARG A 44 10.03 -17.43 11.95
N VAL A 45 9.47 -17.26 13.14
CA VAL A 45 10.18 -16.76 14.32
C VAL A 45 10.59 -17.94 15.16
N ARG A 46 11.86 -17.98 15.58
CA ARG A 46 12.43 -19.03 16.44
C ARG A 46 12.68 -18.48 17.84
N SER A 47 12.70 -19.38 18.83
CA SER A 47 13.16 -19.04 20.17
C SER A 47 14.63 -18.60 20.13
N ALA A 48 15.01 -17.70 21.02
CA ALA A 48 16.36 -17.19 21.11
C ALA A 48 16.81 -17.09 22.57
N ARG A 49 18.14 -16.99 22.76
CA ARG A 49 18.73 -16.64 24.04
C ARG A 49 19.37 -15.27 23.92
N GLY A 50 19.07 -14.42 24.88
CA GLY A 50 19.71 -13.12 25.04
C GLY A 50 20.67 -13.14 26.22
N VAL A 51 21.57 -12.15 26.21
CA VAL A 51 22.51 -11.91 27.31
C VAL A 51 22.27 -10.50 27.81
N ILE A 52 22.08 -10.36 29.12
CA ILE A 52 22.06 -9.06 29.81
C ILE A 52 23.40 -8.88 30.49
N ASP A 53 24.04 -7.74 30.26
CA ASP A 53 25.21 -7.29 31.01
C ASP A 53 24.72 -6.57 32.28
N LEU A 54 25.07 -7.12 33.45
CA LEU A 54 24.72 -6.58 34.76
C LEU A 54 25.83 -5.70 35.34
N GLY A 55 26.89 -5.42 34.57
CA GLY A 55 28.08 -4.72 35.04
C GLY A 55 29.04 -5.63 35.81
N ASP A 56 30.24 -5.13 36.09
CA ASP A 56 31.29 -5.86 36.82
C ASP A 56 31.64 -7.23 36.21
N LYS A 57 31.62 -7.33 34.88
CA LYS A 57 31.83 -8.59 34.12
C LYS A 57 30.83 -9.70 34.44
N ARG A 58 29.66 -9.37 35.00
CA ARG A 58 28.58 -10.33 35.24
C ARG A 58 27.58 -10.25 34.11
N THR A 59 27.39 -11.36 33.43
CA THR A 59 26.32 -11.51 32.45
C THR A 59 25.29 -12.49 32.96
N THR A 60 24.04 -12.30 32.56
CA THR A 60 22.97 -13.28 32.79
C THR A 60 22.31 -13.64 31.47
N GLU A 61 22.11 -14.94 31.25
CA GLU A 61 21.36 -15.42 30.10
C GLU A 61 19.86 -15.41 30.41
N PHE A 62 19.06 -15.02 29.43
CA PHE A 62 17.62 -15.18 29.48
C PHE A 62 17.13 -15.88 28.22
N ALA A 63 16.12 -16.74 28.38
CA ALA A 63 15.49 -17.43 27.27
C ALA A 63 14.23 -16.68 26.86
N LEU A 64 14.07 -16.47 25.56
CA LEU A 64 12.86 -15.95 24.95
C LEU A 64 12.20 -17.05 24.11
N THR A 65 10.93 -17.30 24.36
CA THR A 65 10.15 -18.21 23.53
C THR A 65 9.92 -17.61 22.15
N ALA A 66 9.73 -18.46 21.14
CA ALA A 66 9.41 -18.02 19.78
C ALA A 66 8.13 -17.15 19.77
N ARG A 67 7.16 -17.48 20.62
CA ARG A 67 5.89 -16.75 20.78
C ARG A 67 6.10 -15.36 21.34
N GLU A 68 6.86 -15.20 22.42
CA GLU A 68 7.14 -13.87 23.00
C GLU A 68 7.83 -12.96 21.98
N ILE A 69 8.80 -13.49 21.23
CA ILE A 69 9.48 -12.73 20.18
C ILE A 69 8.49 -12.31 19.08
N ALA A 70 7.66 -13.24 18.60
CA ALA A 70 6.71 -12.94 17.55
C ALA A 70 5.62 -11.95 17.98
N GLU A 71 5.15 -12.04 19.22
CA GLU A 71 4.17 -11.11 19.79
C GLU A 71 4.75 -9.72 20.02
N ASP A 72 6.02 -9.64 20.43
CA ASP A 72 6.75 -8.37 20.51
C ASP A 72 6.90 -7.71 19.14
N LEU A 73 7.33 -8.48 18.14
CA LEU A 73 7.44 -8.01 16.75
C LEU A 73 6.08 -7.55 16.21
N ALA A 74 5.03 -8.34 16.42
CA ALA A 74 3.68 -7.96 15.99
C ALA A 74 3.22 -6.66 16.66
N ARG A 75 3.53 -6.45 17.95
CA ARG A 75 3.19 -5.22 18.66
C ARG A 75 3.96 -4.02 18.13
N GLU A 76 5.26 -4.16 17.91
CA GLU A 76 6.11 -3.09 17.34
C GLU A 76 5.62 -2.69 15.95
N LEU A 77 5.45 -3.67 15.05
CA LEU A 77 5.02 -3.43 13.66
C LEU A 77 3.64 -2.79 13.59
N ASN A 78 2.71 -3.27 14.41
CA ASN A 78 1.39 -2.69 14.45
C ASN A 78 1.35 -1.33 15.14
N GLY A 79 2.31 -1.00 16.00
CA GLY A 79 2.37 0.27 16.75
C GLY A 79 3.18 1.37 16.07
N ASP A 80 3.79 1.11 14.91
CA ASP A 80 4.64 2.06 14.18
C ASP A 80 3.91 3.37 13.83
N SER A 81 2.58 3.30 13.67
CA SER A 81 1.71 4.47 13.42
C SER A 81 1.00 5.02 14.66
N GLY A 82 1.42 4.62 15.86
CA GLY A 82 0.90 5.12 17.14
C GLY A 82 -0.10 4.19 17.84
N GLU A 83 -0.68 4.67 18.94
CA GLU A 83 -1.55 3.86 19.79
C GLU A 83 -2.83 3.43 19.05
N GLY A 84 -3.18 2.14 19.18
CA GLY A 84 -4.37 1.57 18.54
C GLY A 84 -4.23 1.32 17.03
N SER A 85 -3.04 1.49 16.46
CA SER A 85 -2.79 1.14 15.06
C SER A 85 -2.71 -0.38 14.85
N PHE A 86 -3.05 -0.81 13.62
CA PHE A 86 -3.00 -2.22 13.23
C PHE A 86 -2.71 -2.34 11.74
N HIS A 87 -1.49 -2.75 11.41
CA HIS A 87 -1.00 -2.91 10.04
C HIS A 87 -1.15 -4.33 9.49
N GLY A 88 -1.97 -5.17 10.12
CA GLY A 88 -2.25 -6.52 9.60
C GLY A 88 -1.16 -7.55 9.94
N VAL A 89 -0.36 -7.33 10.99
CA VAL A 89 0.60 -8.33 11.46
C VAL A 89 0.07 -9.03 12.71
N PHE A 90 0.10 -10.36 12.75
CA PHE A 90 -0.35 -11.13 13.92
C PHE A 90 0.37 -12.47 14.06
N VAL A 91 0.28 -13.10 15.22
CA VAL A 91 0.88 -14.42 15.47
C VAL A 91 -0.20 -15.50 15.34
N ALA A 92 0.00 -16.47 14.46
CA ALA A 92 -0.93 -17.58 14.31
C ALA A 92 -0.85 -18.55 15.51
N ALA A 93 -1.97 -19.20 15.85
CA ALA A 93 -2.00 -20.26 16.85
C ALA A 93 -1.20 -21.50 16.42
N GLY A 94 -1.15 -21.77 15.11
CA GLY A 94 -0.49 -22.92 14.52
C GLY A 94 0.55 -22.55 13.46
N GLU A 95 0.94 -23.57 12.70
CA GLU A 95 1.92 -23.42 11.61
C GLU A 95 1.44 -22.48 10.51
N LYS A 96 0.13 -22.51 10.23
CA LYS A 96 -0.57 -21.66 9.26
C LYS A 96 -1.72 -20.95 9.95
N PRO A 97 -2.09 -19.73 9.51
CA PRO A 97 -3.26 -19.07 10.04
C PRO A 97 -4.52 -19.81 9.64
N THR A 98 -5.48 -19.84 10.55
CA THR A 98 -6.83 -20.32 10.29
C THR A 98 -7.63 -19.27 9.50
N PRO A 99 -8.67 -19.66 8.75
CA PRO A 99 -9.56 -18.71 8.09
C PRO A 99 -10.19 -17.70 9.06
N ALA A 100 -10.49 -18.12 10.30
CA ALA A 100 -11.04 -17.26 11.34
C ALA A 100 -10.04 -16.18 11.79
N GLU A 101 -8.76 -16.55 12.00
CA GLU A 101 -7.70 -15.58 12.33
C GLU A 101 -7.47 -14.57 11.19
N LEU A 102 -7.50 -15.03 9.93
CA LEU A 102 -7.39 -14.15 8.77
C LEU A 102 -8.57 -13.18 8.67
N ALA A 103 -9.80 -13.67 8.89
CA ALA A 103 -10.99 -12.84 8.87
C ALA A 103 -10.95 -11.77 9.98
N GLU A 104 -10.56 -12.16 11.19
CA GLU A 104 -10.37 -11.25 12.33
C GLU A 104 -9.32 -10.18 12.03
N ALA A 105 -8.14 -10.59 11.54
CA ALA A 105 -7.08 -9.66 11.18
C ALA A 105 -7.53 -8.69 10.07
N ARG A 106 -8.20 -9.18 9.03
CA ARG A 106 -8.75 -8.34 7.95
C ARG A 106 -9.77 -7.33 8.49
N ARG A 107 -10.63 -7.75 9.44
CA ARG A 107 -11.59 -6.85 10.07
C ARG A 107 -10.89 -5.72 10.83
N ARG A 108 -9.92 -6.06 11.68
CA ARG A 108 -9.14 -5.07 12.44
C ARG A 108 -8.36 -4.11 11.54
N LEU A 109 -7.78 -4.60 10.45
CA LEU A 109 -7.06 -3.77 9.47
C LEU A 109 -8.02 -2.81 8.77
N ARG A 110 -9.18 -3.29 8.35
CA ARG A 110 -10.24 -2.45 7.76
C ARG A 110 -10.70 -1.37 8.74
N GLU A 111 -11.01 -1.73 9.97
CA GLU A 111 -11.44 -0.77 11.02
C GLU A 111 -10.39 0.33 11.26
N PHE A 112 -9.10 -0.03 11.24
CA PHE A 112 -8.02 0.94 11.35
C PHE A 112 -7.93 1.86 10.13
N GLN A 113 -8.00 1.30 8.92
CA GLN A 113 -8.01 2.08 7.67
C GLN A 113 -9.20 3.04 7.59
N GLU A 114 -10.39 2.61 8.02
CA GLU A 114 -11.59 3.44 8.05
C GLU A 114 -11.41 4.65 8.99
N LYS A 115 -10.77 4.45 10.14
CA LYS A 115 -10.43 5.55 11.06
C LYS A 115 -9.45 6.54 10.44
N LEU A 116 -8.44 6.06 9.71
CA LEU A 116 -7.49 6.93 8.99
C LEU A 116 -8.21 7.76 7.92
N VAL A 117 -9.08 7.15 7.13
CA VAL A 117 -9.85 7.87 6.10
C VAL A 117 -10.77 8.92 6.75
N ALA A 118 -11.42 8.58 7.86
CA ALA A 118 -12.28 9.53 8.58
C ALA A 118 -11.48 10.71 9.17
N ALA A 119 -10.26 10.47 9.66
CA ALA A 119 -9.36 11.53 10.12
C ALA A 119 -8.97 12.47 8.98
N ALA A 120 -8.60 11.91 7.82
CA ALA A 120 -8.29 12.69 6.63
C ALA A 120 -9.48 13.49 6.08
N ASP A 121 -10.69 12.92 6.12
CA ASP A 121 -11.93 13.64 5.76
C ASP A 121 -12.13 14.87 6.65
N LEU A 122 -11.97 14.72 7.96
CA LEU A 122 -12.10 15.82 8.91
C LEU A 122 -11.04 16.91 8.68
N GLU A 123 -9.81 16.52 8.36
CA GLU A 123 -8.74 17.47 8.05
C GLU A 123 -8.99 18.20 6.72
N TRP A 124 -9.54 17.50 5.73
CA TRP A 124 -9.96 18.09 4.47
C TRP A 124 -11.08 19.11 4.64
N GLU A 125 -12.11 18.80 5.45
CA GLU A 125 -13.21 19.73 5.74
C GLU A 125 -12.71 21.04 6.36
N ARG A 126 -11.68 20.95 7.21
CA ARG A 126 -11.09 22.12 7.89
C ARG A 126 -10.19 22.96 6.99
N SER A 127 -9.32 22.33 6.22
CA SER A 127 -8.22 23.01 5.54
C SER A 127 -8.38 23.12 4.02
N HIS A 128 -9.12 22.18 3.41
CA HIS A 128 -9.14 21.93 1.96
C HIS A 128 -7.73 21.87 1.33
N ASN A 129 -6.72 21.53 2.13
CA ASN A 129 -5.34 21.49 1.70
C ASN A 129 -4.85 20.04 1.75
N PRO A 130 -4.57 19.41 0.59
CA PRO A 130 -4.20 18.01 0.55
C PRO A 130 -2.85 17.76 1.22
N MET A 131 -2.02 18.78 1.46
CA MET A 131 -0.72 18.63 2.12
C MET A 131 -0.80 18.22 3.59
N PHE A 132 -1.93 18.45 4.27
CA PHE A 132 -2.12 18.02 5.67
C PHE A 132 -2.50 16.55 5.81
N ILE A 133 -2.81 15.89 4.69
CA ILE A 133 -3.20 14.49 4.67
C ILE A 133 -1.95 13.65 4.47
N THR A 134 -1.76 12.67 5.34
CA THR A 134 -0.57 11.82 5.38
C THR A 134 -0.61 10.75 4.30
N ASP A 135 0.56 10.22 3.94
CA ASP A 135 0.65 9.10 2.99
C ASP A 135 -0.02 7.83 3.53
N LEU A 136 -0.05 7.66 4.85
CA LEU A 136 -0.73 6.55 5.51
C LEU A 136 -2.24 6.60 5.26
N GLU A 137 -2.86 7.79 5.41
CA GLU A 137 -4.29 7.99 5.14
C GLU A 137 -4.63 7.80 3.67
N ARG A 138 -3.80 8.32 2.76
CA ARG A 138 -3.98 8.09 1.31
C ARG A 138 -3.86 6.61 0.95
N ARG A 139 -2.92 5.90 1.57
CA ARG A 139 -2.74 4.46 1.36
C ARG A 139 -3.96 3.69 1.87
N ALA A 140 -4.47 4.02 3.05
CA ALA A 140 -5.69 3.43 3.60
C ALA A 140 -6.88 3.62 2.65
N ALA A 141 -7.07 4.82 2.12
CA ALA A 141 -8.12 5.11 1.14
C ALA A 141 -7.99 4.24 -0.12
N ARG A 142 -6.78 4.10 -0.68
CA ARG A 142 -6.53 3.23 -1.84
C ARG A 142 -6.80 1.76 -1.54
N GLN A 143 -6.40 1.27 -0.36
CA GLN A 143 -6.62 -0.11 0.05
C GLN A 143 -8.11 -0.43 0.29
N LEU A 144 -8.89 0.55 0.77
CA LEU A 144 -10.34 0.44 0.90
C LEU A 144 -11.07 0.63 -0.44
N GLY A 145 -10.39 1.14 -1.48
CA GLY A 145 -10.99 1.43 -2.78
C GLY A 145 -11.96 2.61 -2.76
N VAL A 146 -11.79 3.56 -1.84
CA VAL A 146 -12.63 4.76 -1.75
C VAL A 146 -12.06 5.90 -2.58
N GLU A 147 -12.92 6.57 -3.34
CA GLU A 147 -12.56 7.79 -4.07
C GLU A 147 -12.85 9.01 -3.18
N LYS A 148 -11.86 9.89 -3.01
CA LYS A 148 -11.96 11.09 -2.17
C LYS A 148 -11.35 12.31 -2.87
N PRO A 149 -11.90 13.52 -2.69
CA PRO A 149 -11.38 14.74 -3.33
C PRO A 149 -9.92 15.03 -2.99
N TRP A 150 -9.52 14.69 -1.77
CA TRP A 150 -8.16 14.85 -1.26
C TRP A 150 -7.21 13.72 -1.64
N LEU A 151 -7.72 12.62 -2.18
CA LEU A 151 -6.92 11.53 -2.74
C LEU A 151 -6.49 11.95 -4.15
N TYR A 152 -5.55 12.89 -4.20
CA TYR A 152 -4.98 13.35 -5.45
C TYR A 152 -4.12 12.24 -6.06
N ASP A 153 -4.67 11.54 -7.04
CA ASP A 153 -3.92 10.69 -7.94
C ASP A 153 -3.61 11.48 -9.22
N ALA A 154 -2.34 11.84 -9.39
CA ALA A 154 -1.85 12.49 -10.60
C ALA A 154 -2.08 11.55 -11.79
N LYS A 155 -3.17 11.75 -12.53
CA LYS A 155 -3.43 11.00 -13.76
C LYS A 155 -2.31 11.33 -14.76
N PRO A 156 -1.65 10.31 -15.36
CA PRO A 156 -0.58 10.55 -16.31
C PRO A 156 -1.10 11.43 -17.46
N LEU A 157 -0.35 12.49 -17.76
CA LEU A 157 -0.62 13.35 -18.90
C LEU A 157 -0.17 12.62 -20.17
N SER A 158 -1.04 12.57 -21.17
CA SER A 158 -0.69 12.12 -22.52
C SER A 158 0.11 13.21 -23.26
N GLU A 159 0.84 12.84 -24.29
CA GLU A 159 1.50 13.80 -25.18
C GLU A 159 0.61 14.12 -26.38
N CYS A 160 0.57 15.39 -26.78
CA CYS A 160 -0.07 15.79 -28.03
C CYS A 160 0.68 15.19 -29.22
N PRO A 161 0.05 14.41 -30.11
CA PRO A 161 0.72 13.82 -31.26
C PRO A 161 1.25 14.85 -32.27
N ALA A 162 0.75 16.10 -32.22
CA ALA A 162 1.14 17.16 -33.15
C ALA A 162 2.31 18.02 -32.65
N CYS A 163 2.41 18.29 -31.34
CA CYS A 163 3.41 19.21 -30.79
C CYS A 163 4.13 18.71 -29.53
N ALA A 164 3.88 17.46 -29.12
CA ALA A 164 4.43 16.82 -27.93
C ALA A 164 4.11 17.50 -26.57
N GLU A 165 3.27 18.53 -26.53
CA GLU A 165 2.83 19.16 -25.28
C GLU A 165 2.09 18.16 -24.38
N LYS A 166 2.34 18.22 -23.07
CA LYS A 166 1.64 17.40 -22.07
C LYS A 166 0.19 17.86 -21.94
N ILE A 167 -0.74 16.98 -22.23
CA ILE A 167 -2.19 17.22 -22.24
C ILE A 167 -2.91 16.21 -21.34
N LYS A 168 -4.04 16.63 -20.76
CA LYS A 168 -4.93 15.69 -20.06
C LYS A 168 -5.49 14.67 -21.08
N PRO A 169 -5.59 13.37 -20.73
CA PRO A 169 -6.21 12.39 -21.61
C PRO A 169 -7.64 12.81 -21.99
N GLY A 170 -7.99 12.66 -23.27
CA GLY A 170 -9.33 12.94 -23.79
C GLY A 170 -9.63 14.42 -24.08
N VAL A 171 -8.64 15.31 -24.16
CA VAL A 171 -8.92 16.69 -24.64
C VAL A 171 -9.28 16.68 -26.14
N ALA A 172 -10.29 17.46 -26.53
CA ALA A 172 -10.75 17.53 -27.92
C ALA A 172 -9.78 18.30 -28.83
N VAL A 173 -9.17 19.36 -28.29
CA VAL A 173 -8.24 20.24 -29.00
C VAL A 173 -7.03 20.50 -28.10
N CYS A 174 -5.84 20.46 -28.69
CA CYS A 174 -4.61 20.83 -27.99
C CYS A 174 -4.59 22.33 -27.69
N ARG A 175 -4.38 22.72 -26.43
CA ARG A 175 -4.27 24.13 -26.03
C ARG A 175 -3.06 24.86 -26.62
N ALA A 176 -1.99 24.12 -26.96
CA ALA A 176 -0.72 24.72 -27.35
C ALA A 176 -0.62 24.93 -28.86
N CYS A 177 -0.97 23.92 -29.67
CA CYS A 177 -0.89 24.01 -31.13
C CYS A 177 -2.24 24.10 -31.84
N GLY A 178 -3.36 23.94 -31.11
CA GLY A 178 -4.70 23.99 -31.71
C GLY A 178 -5.10 22.74 -32.51
N ALA A 179 -4.28 21.68 -32.52
CA ALA A 179 -4.61 20.45 -33.23
C ALA A 179 -5.87 19.80 -32.64
N ILE A 180 -6.79 19.36 -33.51
CA ILE A 180 -7.99 18.61 -33.11
C ILE A 180 -7.56 17.16 -32.86
N LEU A 181 -7.61 16.73 -31.61
CA LEU A 181 -7.16 15.41 -31.16
C LEU A 181 -8.31 14.39 -31.11
N ASP A 182 -9.53 14.87 -30.85
CA ASP A 182 -10.75 14.08 -30.88
C ASP A 182 -11.84 14.87 -31.61
N ARG A 183 -12.09 14.51 -32.87
CA ARG A 183 -13.09 15.16 -33.72
C ARG A 183 -14.52 14.95 -33.24
N ALA A 184 -14.84 13.79 -32.67
CA ALA A 184 -16.19 13.50 -32.19
C ALA A 184 -16.52 14.38 -30.98
N ARG A 185 -15.58 14.48 -30.04
CA ARG A 185 -15.70 15.37 -28.88
C ARG A 185 -15.68 16.84 -29.31
N ALA A 186 -14.84 17.22 -30.28
CA ALA A 186 -14.81 18.58 -30.81
C ALA A 186 -16.13 18.97 -31.50
N ALA A 187 -16.75 18.05 -32.24
CA ALA A 187 -18.05 18.26 -32.86
C ALA A 187 -19.20 18.39 -31.84
N HIS A 188 -19.15 17.60 -30.76
CA HIS A 188 -20.11 17.70 -29.66
C HIS A 188 -20.14 19.10 -29.02
N PHE A 189 -18.97 19.75 -28.91
CA PHE A 189 -18.85 21.11 -28.39
C PHE A 189 -18.91 22.19 -29.48
N GLY A 190 -19.28 21.85 -30.73
CA GLY A 190 -19.44 22.80 -31.83
C GLY A 190 -18.14 23.42 -32.36
N ILE A 191 -16.98 22.84 -32.04
CA ILE A 191 -15.65 23.34 -32.46
C ILE A 191 -15.39 22.99 -33.94
N VAL A 192 -15.93 21.87 -34.40
CA VAL A 192 -15.91 21.45 -35.80
C VAL A 192 -17.33 21.09 -36.24
N ALA A 193 -17.65 21.35 -37.50
CA ALA A 193 -18.94 20.92 -38.06
C ALA A 193 -19.07 19.40 -37.98
N ALA A 194 -20.21 18.92 -37.47
CA ALA A 194 -20.51 17.50 -37.27
C ALA A 194 -20.52 16.66 -38.57
N GLY A 195 -20.30 17.28 -39.73
CA GLY A 195 -20.33 16.65 -41.06
C GLY A 195 -19.00 16.51 -41.79
N ALA A 196 -17.85 16.83 -41.19
CA ALA A 196 -16.55 16.68 -41.87
C ALA A 196 -15.97 15.26 -41.75
N ILE A 197 -16.74 14.26 -42.16
CA ILE A 197 -16.25 12.91 -42.49
C ILE A 197 -15.83 12.94 -43.96
N SER A 198 -14.53 13.02 -44.22
CA SER A 198 -13.96 12.40 -45.42
C SER A 198 -13.01 11.32 -44.97
N GLU A 199 -13.45 10.07 -45.04
CA GLU A 199 -12.54 8.95 -45.14
C GLU A 199 -11.67 9.19 -46.37
N LYS A 200 -10.39 9.49 -46.16
CA LYS A 200 -9.38 9.07 -47.11
C LYS A 200 -8.69 7.87 -46.47
N ALA A 201 -9.13 6.69 -46.91
CA ALA A 201 -8.32 5.50 -46.82
C ALA A 201 -6.94 5.84 -47.41
N VAL A 202 -5.91 5.72 -46.58
CA VAL A 202 -4.54 5.69 -47.09
C VAL A 202 -4.35 4.25 -47.55
N ASP A 203 -4.45 4.02 -48.86
CA ASP A 203 -4.03 2.77 -49.49
C ASP A 203 -2.55 2.56 -49.18
N VAL A 204 -2.26 1.47 -48.47
CA VAL A 204 -0.91 0.98 -48.20
C VAL A 204 -0.54 0.07 -49.36
N ASP A 205 -0.18 0.63 -50.51
CA ASP A 205 0.49 -0.10 -51.60
C ASP A 205 1.13 0.89 -52.59
N ASP A 206 2.26 1.48 -52.19
CA ASP A 206 3.25 1.96 -53.18
C ASP A 206 4.64 2.05 -52.52
N PHE A 207 5.23 0.90 -52.26
CA PHE A 207 6.68 0.73 -52.16
C PHE A 207 7.08 -0.42 -53.08
N LYS A 208 7.43 -0.07 -54.32
CA LYS A 208 8.37 -0.83 -55.16
C LYS A 208 9.64 -0.02 -55.33
#